data_AF-A0A344WKE1-F1
#
_entry.id   AF-A0A344WKE1-F1
#
_cell.length_a   1.000
_cell.length_b   1.000
_cell.length_c   1.000
_cell.angle_alpha   90.00
_cell.angle_beta   90.00
_cell.angle_gamma   90.00
#
_symmetry.space_group_name_H-M   'P 1'
#
loop_
_entity.id
_entity.type
_entity.pdbx_description
1 polymer ?
#
loop_
_entity_poly.entity_id
_entity_poly.type
_entity_poly.pdbx_seq_one_letter_code
_entity_poly.pdbx_strand_id
1 'polypeptide(L)'
;MLRTIAGLFGTILAISGHAAADEVWTTNVGEIVYEADLESGEAILSFPGETGQRLIGIFPGLAGVSEGRGFYAGVWVDPDTATDGLCPAAMTDPLGGGKAYTWGRMDIIFTKPDFPGGFVVMKGTCFDQATDYLIAEPVVGE
;
A
#
# COMPACT_ATOMS: atom_id res chain seq x y z
N MET A 1 3.61 62.93 -17.77
CA MET A 1 4.58 61.81 -17.84
C MET A 1 4.04 60.69 -16.95
N LEU A 2 3.67 59.57 -17.56
CA LEU A 2 3.04 58.42 -16.93
C LEU A 2 4.12 57.62 -16.17
N ARG A 3 3.97 57.42 -14.85
CA ARG A 3 4.83 56.53 -14.07
C ARG A 3 4.16 55.16 -13.97
N THR A 4 4.69 54.22 -14.72
CA THR A 4 4.28 52.81 -14.78
C THR A 4 4.53 52.12 -13.44
N ILE A 5 3.47 51.59 -12.82
CA ILE A 5 3.60 50.67 -11.68
C ILE A 5 3.71 49.26 -12.26
N ALA A 6 4.91 48.67 -12.17
CA ALA A 6 5.13 47.28 -12.51
C ALA A 6 4.62 46.41 -11.34
N GLY A 7 3.44 45.80 -11.53
CA GLY A 7 2.91 44.79 -10.62
C GLY A 7 3.63 43.46 -10.83
N LEU A 8 4.43 43.04 -9.87
CA LEU A 8 5.02 41.70 -9.83
C LEU A 8 3.95 40.73 -9.32
N PHE A 9 3.25 40.04 -10.22
CA PHE A 9 2.40 38.90 -9.86
C PHE A 9 3.29 37.70 -9.52
N GLY A 10 3.62 37.55 -8.23
CA GLY A 10 4.27 36.35 -7.72
C GLY A 10 3.31 35.17 -7.83
N THR A 11 3.59 34.27 -8.77
CA THR A 11 2.84 33.01 -8.90
C THR A 11 3.29 32.09 -7.77
N ILE A 12 2.46 31.95 -6.73
CA ILE A 12 2.64 30.92 -5.71
C ILE A 12 2.31 29.59 -6.39
N LEU A 13 3.36 28.82 -6.72
CA LEU A 13 3.21 27.42 -7.09
C LEU A 13 2.77 26.68 -5.81
N ALA A 14 1.47 26.47 -5.65
CA ALA A 14 0.97 25.52 -4.66
C ALA A 14 1.37 24.13 -5.15
N ILE A 15 2.45 23.59 -4.58
CA ILE A 15 2.80 22.19 -4.76
C ILE A 15 1.78 21.43 -3.91
N SER A 16 0.67 21.03 -4.51
CA SER A 16 -0.30 20.09 -3.94
C SER A 16 0.32 18.70 -3.90
N GLY A 17 1.42 18.55 -3.17
CA GLY A 17 1.86 17.23 -2.76
C GLY A 17 0.77 16.71 -1.84
N HIS A 18 0.01 15.73 -2.33
CA HIS A 18 -0.72 14.85 -1.42
C HIS A 18 0.39 14.23 -0.58
N ALA A 19 0.60 14.77 0.63
CA ALA A 19 1.27 14.01 1.65
C ALA A 19 0.38 12.78 1.78
N ALA A 20 0.80 11.65 1.21
CA ALA A 20 0.29 10.36 1.62
C ALA A 20 0.52 10.37 3.12
N ALA A 21 -0.54 10.63 3.88
CA ALA A 21 -0.50 10.46 5.31
C ALA A 21 0.01 9.03 5.49
N ASP A 22 1.01 8.84 6.34
CA ASP A 22 1.48 7.52 6.73
C ASP A 22 0.26 6.80 7.34
N GLU A 23 -0.57 6.18 6.50
CA GLU A 23 -1.74 5.47 6.95
C GLU A 23 -1.22 4.23 7.64
N VAL A 24 -1.47 4.16 8.95
CA VAL A 24 -1.10 3.02 9.77
C VAL A 24 -2.38 2.40 10.29
N TRP A 25 -2.46 1.07 10.20
CA TRP A 25 -3.54 0.28 10.77
C TRP A 25 -2.99 -0.69 11.79
N THR A 26 -3.75 -0.89 12.85
CA THR A 26 -3.49 -1.93 13.84
C THR A 26 -4.26 -3.19 13.51
N THR A 27 -3.62 -4.34 13.69
CA THR A 27 -4.23 -5.66 13.64
C THR A 27 -3.92 -6.42 14.93
N ASN A 28 -4.45 -7.62 15.09
CA ASN A 28 -4.11 -8.51 16.19
C ASN A 28 -2.69 -9.10 16.12
N VAL A 29 -1.97 -8.92 15.01
CA VAL A 29 -0.62 -9.51 14.78
C VAL A 29 0.47 -8.45 14.53
N GLY A 30 0.11 -7.17 14.44
CA GLY A 30 1.05 -6.07 14.23
C GLY A 30 0.44 -4.93 13.44
N GLU A 31 1.28 -3.98 13.05
CA GLU A 31 0.88 -2.80 12.27
C GLU A 31 1.00 -3.07 10.77
N ILE A 32 0.02 -2.58 10.01
CA ILE A 32 0.09 -2.46 8.56
C ILE A 32 0.37 -1.00 8.25
N VAL A 33 1.30 -0.73 7.34
CA VAL A 33 1.71 0.64 7.00
C VAL A 33 1.57 0.86 5.50
N TYR A 34 0.97 1.97 5.09
CA TYR A 34 1.02 2.46 3.71
C TYR A 34 2.39 3.09 3.46
N GLU A 35 3.18 2.49 2.56
CA GLU A 35 4.59 2.81 2.40
C GLU A 35 4.84 3.78 1.25
N ALA A 36 4.21 3.52 0.10
CA ALA A 36 4.48 4.26 -1.13
C ALA A 36 3.40 4.01 -2.18
N ASP A 37 3.33 4.95 -3.13
CA ASP A 37 2.70 4.76 -4.42
C ASP A 37 3.78 4.58 -5.49
N LEU A 38 3.62 3.56 -6.34
CA LEU A 38 4.44 3.40 -7.53
C LEU A 38 3.88 4.28 -8.67
N GLU A 39 4.76 4.77 -9.54
CA GLU A 39 4.37 5.53 -10.73
C GLU A 39 3.45 4.73 -11.67
N SER A 40 3.50 3.40 -11.59
CA SER A 40 2.64 2.46 -12.33
C SER A 40 1.23 2.31 -11.75
N GLY A 41 0.93 2.91 -10.59
CA GLY A 41 -0.42 2.96 -10.00
C GLY A 41 -0.70 1.89 -8.94
N GLU A 42 0.30 1.15 -8.48
CA GLU A 42 0.20 0.25 -7.33
C GLU A 42 0.47 0.97 -6.02
N ALA A 43 -0.38 0.73 -5.02
CA ALA A 43 -0.08 1.06 -3.64
C ALA A 43 0.75 -0.06 -3.00
N ILE A 44 1.73 0.33 -2.20
CA ILE A 44 2.62 -0.56 -1.45
C ILE A 44 2.28 -0.45 0.02
N LEU A 45 1.88 -1.56 0.62
CA LEU A 45 1.60 -1.67 2.05
C LEU A 45 2.55 -2.70 2.67
N SER A 46 3.08 -2.45 3.86
CA SER A 46 3.81 -3.45 4.62
C SER A 46 2.93 -4.14 5.64
N PHE A 47 3.09 -5.45 5.80
CA PHE A 47 2.31 -6.29 6.69
C PHE A 47 3.22 -7.04 7.67
N PRO A 48 2.74 -7.32 8.90
CA PRO A 48 3.46 -8.17 9.83
C PRO A 48 3.35 -9.63 9.37
N GLY A 49 4.49 -10.27 9.17
CA GLY A 49 4.58 -11.71 8.91
C GLY A 49 4.42 -12.53 10.20
N GLU A 50 4.01 -13.79 10.06
CA GLU A 50 3.76 -14.70 11.19
C GLU A 50 4.99 -14.96 12.06
N THR A 51 6.19 -14.84 11.48
CA THR A 51 7.47 -15.01 12.20
C THR A 51 8.19 -13.68 12.49
N GLY A 52 7.47 -12.56 12.37
CA GLY A 52 7.98 -11.22 12.66
C GLY A 52 8.75 -10.57 11.51
N GLN A 53 8.83 -11.21 10.35
CA GLN A 53 9.36 -10.59 9.13
C GLN A 53 8.36 -9.56 8.56
N ARG A 54 8.85 -8.66 7.71
CA ARG A 54 8.01 -7.68 7.01
C ARG A 54 7.61 -8.22 5.65
N LEU A 55 6.31 -8.38 5.42
CA LEU A 55 5.76 -8.74 4.11
C LEU A 55 5.39 -7.46 3.35
N ILE A 56 5.46 -7.51 2.02
CA ILE A 56 5.10 -6.38 1.15
C ILE A 56 3.87 -6.76 0.33
N GLY A 57 2.76 -6.05 0.54
CA GLY A 57 1.55 -6.12 -0.28
C GLY A 57 1.57 -5.06 -1.37
N ILE A 58 1.12 -5.45 -2.56
CA ILE A 58 1.13 -4.66 -3.79
C ILE A 58 -0.29 -4.67 -4.35
N PHE A 59 -0.91 -3.49 -4.42
CA PHE A 59 -2.33 -3.35 -4.77
C PHE A 59 -2.51 -2.38 -5.95
N PRO A 60 -2.62 -2.92 -7.18
CA PRO A 60 -2.94 -2.11 -8.35
C PRO A 60 -4.25 -1.33 -8.20
N GLY A 61 -4.21 -0.05 -8.55
CA GLY A 61 -5.39 0.83 -8.57
C GLY A 61 -5.74 1.46 -7.22
N LEU A 62 -5.04 1.11 -6.14
CA LEU A 62 -5.21 1.75 -4.82
C LEU A 62 -4.36 3.02 -4.66
N ALA A 63 -3.32 3.21 -5.49
CA ALA A 63 -2.41 4.35 -5.38
C ALA A 63 -3.15 5.69 -5.44
N GLY A 64 -2.87 6.57 -4.48
CA GLY A 64 -3.48 7.90 -4.37
C GLY A 64 -4.99 7.93 -4.11
N VAL A 65 -5.64 6.80 -3.85
CA VAL A 65 -7.09 6.74 -3.60
C VAL A 65 -7.36 6.85 -2.10
N SER A 66 -7.93 7.97 -1.66
CA SER A 66 -8.28 8.22 -0.25
C SER A 66 -9.79 8.18 0.05
N GLU A 67 -10.64 8.18 -0.97
CA GLU A 67 -12.10 8.22 -0.88
C GLU A 67 -12.72 7.17 -1.79
N GLY A 68 -13.95 6.72 -1.48
CA GLY A 68 -14.69 5.78 -2.30
C GLY A 68 -14.00 4.40 -2.43
N ARG A 69 -13.12 4.04 -1.49
CA ARG A 69 -12.38 2.78 -1.52
C ARG A 69 -13.33 1.59 -1.34
N GLY A 70 -13.09 0.53 -2.10
CA GLY A 70 -13.88 -0.70 -2.07
C GLY A 70 -12.99 -1.92 -1.99
N PHE A 71 -12.95 -2.68 -3.08
CA PHE A 71 -12.17 -3.90 -3.21
C PHE A 71 -10.94 -3.69 -4.10
N TYR A 72 -9.80 -4.22 -3.67
CA TYR A 72 -8.56 -4.25 -4.44
C TYR A 72 -7.93 -5.63 -4.36
N ALA A 73 -7.77 -6.28 -5.51
CA ALA A 73 -6.99 -7.50 -5.61
C ALA A 73 -5.51 -7.14 -5.76
N GLY A 74 -4.66 -7.92 -5.11
CA GLY A 74 -3.23 -7.69 -5.07
C GLY A 74 -2.45 -8.97 -4.82
N VAL A 75 -1.18 -8.76 -4.49
CA VAL A 75 -0.23 -9.83 -4.20
C VAL A 75 0.63 -9.42 -3.02
N TRP A 76 1.06 -10.40 -2.23
CA TRP A 76 2.06 -10.17 -1.18
C TRP A 76 3.35 -10.93 -1.51
N VAL A 77 4.49 -10.39 -1.10
CA VAL A 77 5.80 -11.02 -1.22
C VAL A 77 6.54 -10.94 0.12
N ASP A 78 7.32 -11.97 0.43
CA ASP A 78 8.34 -11.92 1.48
C ASP A 78 9.68 -11.56 0.81
N PRO A 79 10.17 -10.31 0.95
CA PRO A 79 11.34 -9.81 0.23
C PRO A 79 12.64 -10.47 0.71
N ASP A 80 12.66 -11.05 1.91
CA ASP A 80 13.84 -11.64 2.52
C ASP A 80 14.00 -13.14 2.20
N THR A 81 13.12 -13.71 1.39
CA THR A 81 13.15 -15.15 1.08
C THR A 81 14.17 -15.53 0.03
N ALA A 82 14.95 -16.57 0.35
CA ALA A 82 15.94 -17.17 -0.53
C ALA A 82 15.30 -17.82 -1.78
N THR A 83 16.13 -18.29 -2.72
CA THR A 83 15.70 -18.90 -3.99
C THR A 83 14.86 -20.16 -3.87
N ASP A 84 14.69 -20.71 -2.65
CA ASP A 84 14.02 -21.98 -2.34
C ASP A 84 12.77 -21.75 -1.46
N GLY A 85 11.91 -20.81 -1.85
CA GLY A 85 10.67 -20.48 -1.14
C GLY A 85 9.49 -21.44 -1.38
N LEU A 86 8.32 -21.10 -0.85
CA LEU A 86 7.12 -21.94 -0.88
C LEU A 86 6.52 -22.13 -2.29
N CYS A 87 6.79 -21.20 -3.20
CA CYS A 87 6.10 -21.11 -4.49
C CYS A 87 6.91 -21.67 -5.66
N PRO A 88 6.23 -22.30 -6.64
CA PRO A 88 6.88 -22.93 -7.78
C PRO A 88 7.46 -21.94 -8.81
N ALA A 89 7.11 -20.65 -8.69
CA ALA A 89 7.57 -19.59 -9.56
C ALA A 89 8.04 -18.40 -8.73
N ALA A 90 9.06 -17.70 -9.23
CA ALA A 90 9.50 -16.45 -8.64
C ALA A 90 8.57 -15.30 -9.02
N MET A 91 8.35 -14.39 -8.07
CA MET A 91 7.84 -13.04 -8.34
C MET A 91 8.98 -12.03 -8.24
N THR A 92 8.93 -11.01 -9.08
CA THR A 92 9.85 -9.87 -8.94
C THR A 92 9.30 -8.95 -7.86
N ASP A 93 10.11 -8.68 -6.84
CA ASP A 93 9.82 -7.62 -5.88
C ASP A 93 9.83 -6.26 -6.60
N PRO A 94 8.72 -5.52 -6.62
CA PRO A 94 8.65 -4.24 -7.31
C PRO A 94 9.45 -3.13 -6.62
N LEU A 95 9.87 -3.30 -5.37
CA LEU A 95 10.65 -2.30 -4.63
C LEU A 95 12.16 -2.45 -4.86
N GLY A 96 12.68 -3.68 -4.73
CA GLY A 96 14.11 -3.97 -4.82
C GLY A 96 14.56 -4.65 -6.12
N GLY A 97 13.63 -5.09 -6.98
CA GLY A 97 13.93 -5.86 -8.20
C GLY A 97 14.42 -7.28 -7.96
N GLY A 98 14.45 -7.73 -6.70
CA GLY A 98 14.82 -9.09 -6.30
C GLY A 98 13.80 -10.13 -6.75
N LYS A 99 14.16 -11.41 -6.61
CA LYS A 99 13.24 -12.53 -6.85
C LYS A 99 12.78 -13.09 -5.51
N ALA A 100 11.48 -13.07 -5.26
CA ALA A 100 10.84 -13.68 -4.10
C ALA A 100 10.18 -15.01 -4.51
N TYR A 101 10.43 -16.06 -3.72
CA TYR A 101 9.81 -17.39 -3.91
C TYR A 101 8.77 -17.69 -2.83
N THR A 102 8.56 -16.80 -1.87
CA THR A 102 7.46 -16.85 -0.93
C THR A 102 6.60 -15.63 -1.16
N TRP A 103 5.43 -15.87 -1.72
CA TRP A 103 4.46 -14.85 -2.12
C TRP A 103 3.07 -15.47 -2.17
N GLY A 104 2.04 -14.66 -2.39
CA GLY A 104 0.71 -15.18 -2.67
C GLY A 104 -0.29 -14.11 -3.09
N ARG A 105 -1.52 -14.53 -3.37
CA ARG A 105 -2.64 -13.63 -3.62
C ARG A 105 -3.06 -12.93 -2.34
N MET A 106 -3.45 -11.67 -2.46
CA MET A 106 -3.95 -10.87 -1.34
C MET A 106 -5.10 -9.99 -1.80
N ASP A 107 -6.18 -9.93 -1.04
CA ASP A 107 -7.33 -9.09 -1.33
C ASP A 107 -7.57 -8.12 -0.18
N ILE A 108 -7.78 -6.83 -0.48
CA ILE A 108 -8.21 -5.83 0.50
C ILE A 108 -9.66 -5.43 0.21
N ILE A 109 -10.47 -5.38 1.27
CA ILE A 109 -11.84 -4.86 1.25
C ILE A 109 -11.95 -3.77 2.32
N PHE A 110 -12.08 -2.53 1.89
CA PHE A 110 -12.33 -1.41 2.80
C PHE A 110 -13.72 -1.53 3.43
N THR A 111 -13.78 -1.50 4.76
CA THR A 111 -15.02 -1.53 5.54
C THR A 111 -15.60 -0.13 5.71
N LYS A 112 -14.75 0.89 5.58
CA LYS A 112 -15.10 2.31 5.46
C LYS A 112 -14.39 2.88 4.22
N PRO A 113 -15.11 3.45 3.25
CA PRO A 113 -14.54 3.81 1.95
C PRO A 113 -13.60 5.02 2.00
N ASP A 114 -13.80 5.93 2.94
CA ASP A 114 -13.07 7.20 3.00
C ASP A 114 -12.04 7.19 4.12
N PHE A 115 -10.96 7.96 3.94
CA PHE A 115 -9.91 8.14 4.93
C PHE A 115 -10.43 8.87 6.20
N PRO A 116 -10.10 8.38 7.42
CA PRO A 116 -9.43 7.11 7.72
C PRO A 116 -10.38 5.92 7.61
N GLY A 117 -9.98 4.92 6.81
CA GLY A 117 -10.80 3.76 6.49
C GLY A 117 -10.18 2.47 7.00
N GLY A 118 -10.90 1.71 7.82
CA GLY A 118 -10.51 0.34 8.15
C GLY A 118 -10.73 -0.61 6.97
N PHE A 119 -10.09 -1.77 7.01
CA PHE A 119 -10.27 -2.79 5.98
C PHE A 119 -10.08 -4.21 6.53
N VAL A 120 -10.56 -5.18 5.76
CA VAL A 120 -10.20 -6.59 5.91
C VAL A 120 -9.25 -6.94 4.80
N VAL A 121 -8.13 -7.59 5.15
CA VAL A 121 -7.22 -8.18 4.18
C VAL A 121 -7.32 -9.70 4.26
N MET A 122 -7.31 -10.37 3.10
CA MET A 122 -7.26 -11.82 3.00
C MET A 122 -5.97 -12.22 2.28
N LYS A 123 -5.25 -13.24 2.75
CA LYS A 123 -4.06 -13.80 2.11
C LYS A 123 -4.25 -15.27 1.74
N GLY A 124 -3.65 -15.66 0.62
CA GLY A 124 -3.41 -17.04 0.22
C GLY A 124 -1.93 -17.24 -0.06
N THR A 125 -1.49 -18.48 -0.26
CA THR A 125 -0.09 -18.79 -0.57
C THR A 125 0.03 -19.17 -2.05
N CYS A 126 1.00 -18.61 -2.75
CA CYS A 126 1.20 -18.80 -4.18
C CYS A 126 -0.09 -18.53 -4.98
N PHE A 127 -0.59 -19.53 -5.71
CA PHE A 127 -1.80 -19.42 -6.52
C PHE A 127 -3.09 -19.77 -5.77
N ASP A 128 -2.98 -20.19 -4.50
CA ASP A 128 -4.14 -20.58 -3.72
C ASP A 128 -5.05 -19.38 -3.46
N GLN A 129 -6.32 -19.68 -3.20
CA GLN A 129 -7.30 -18.65 -2.86
C GLN A 129 -6.91 -17.98 -1.53
N ALA A 130 -7.17 -16.68 -1.43
CA ALA A 130 -7.02 -15.97 -0.18
C ALA A 130 -8.10 -16.40 0.81
N THR A 131 -7.70 -16.96 1.95
CA THR A 131 -8.63 -17.48 2.97
C THR A 131 -8.28 -17.06 4.38
N ASP A 132 -7.01 -16.80 4.67
CA ASP A 132 -6.56 -16.29 5.96
C ASP A 132 -6.81 -14.79 6.01
N TYR A 133 -7.45 -14.25 7.04
CA TYR A 133 -7.81 -12.83 7.09
C TYR A 133 -7.29 -12.11 8.32
N LEU A 134 -7.05 -10.81 8.16
CA LEU A 134 -6.77 -9.86 9.23
C LEU A 134 -7.73 -8.68 9.11
N ILE A 135 -8.13 -8.16 10.27
CA ILE A 135 -8.93 -6.93 10.37
C ILE A 135 -7.97 -5.81 10.75
N ALA A 136 -7.98 -4.73 9.96
CA ALA A 136 -7.09 -3.59 10.07
C ALA A 136 -7.90 -2.34 10.45
N GLU A 137 -7.63 -1.78 11.63
CA GLU A 137 -8.29 -0.58 12.14
C GLU A 137 -7.30 0.60 12.11
N PRO A 138 -7.70 1.77 11.60
CA PRO A 138 -6.79 2.91 11.45
C PRO A 138 -6.31 3.43 12.81
N VAL A 139 -5.03 3.78 12.92
CA VAL A 139 -4.40 4.31 14.15
C VAL A 139 -4.71 5.78 14.38
N VAL A 140 -4.95 6.55 13.31
CA VAL A 140 -5.22 8.00 13.39
C VAL A 140 -6.46 8.40 12.59
N GLY A 141 -7.25 9.30 13.19
CA GLY A 141 -8.37 10.02 12.60
C GLY A 141 -9.74 9.78 13.27
N GLU A 142 -9.79 9.97 14.60
CA GLU A 142 -11.01 10.47 15.23
C GLU A 142 -11.22 11.96 14.92
#